data_AF-A0AAN8F0C4-F1
#
_entry.id   AF-A0AAN8F0C4-F1
#
_cell.length_a   1.000
_cell.length_b   1.000
_cell.length_c   1.000
_cell.angle_alpha   90.00
_cell.angle_beta   90.00
_cell.angle_gamma   90.00
#
_symmetry.space_group_name_H-M   'P 1'
#
loop_
_entity.id
_entity.type
_entity.pdbx_description
1 polymer ?
#
loop_
_entity_poly.entity_id
_entity_poly.type
_entity_poly.pdbx_seq_one_letter_code
_entity_poly.pdbx_strand_id
1 'polypeptide(L)'
;MESIKCGNQYFTIPCNREGATSTLLLRFQAARVRQTCEVSCGATNTTFEITGILQWTRTIHGSAMRIINGESNVYDEIVLPDFLHIADVMLSWYKTIILVALGFILALVIGYLFLWTCGIKLLRGAGRIFFGVLCTFVRIARWTLKKVSTLVFRRCSRNQYPKKQL
;
A
#
# COMPACT_ATOMS: atom_id res chain seq x y z
N MET A 1 -7.24 58.04 -11.09
CA MET A 1 -6.79 56.66 -10.78
C MET A 1 -5.28 56.69 -10.68
N GLU A 2 -4.71 55.93 -9.77
CA GLU A 2 -3.29 55.87 -9.50
C GLU A 2 -2.82 54.41 -9.56
N SER A 3 -1.64 54.21 -10.14
CA SER A 3 -1.04 52.88 -10.30
C SER A 3 0.13 52.72 -9.33
N ILE A 4 0.09 51.65 -8.54
CA ILE A 4 1.16 51.26 -7.64
C ILE A 4 1.87 50.05 -8.21
N LYS A 5 3.20 50.13 -8.31
CA LYS A 5 4.08 49.05 -8.75
C LYS A 5 5.03 48.67 -7.61
N CYS A 6 4.84 47.49 -7.06
CA CYS A 6 5.69 46.89 -6.04
C CYS A 6 6.37 45.65 -6.63
N GLY A 7 7.55 45.81 -7.24
CA GLY A 7 8.27 44.72 -7.91
C GLY A 7 7.43 44.09 -9.03
N ASN A 8 6.95 42.86 -8.81
CA ASN A 8 6.11 42.11 -9.77
C ASN A 8 4.59 42.26 -9.52
N GLN A 9 4.18 43.04 -8.53
CA GLN A 9 2.77 43.26 -8.19
C GLN A 9 2.32 44.66 -8.62
N TYR A 10 1.15 44.73 -9.25
CA TYR A 10 0.55 45.95 -9.77
C TYR A 10 -0.84 46.15 -9.18
N PHE A 11 -1.11 47.35 -8.69
CA PHE A 11 -2.41 47.71 -8.09
C PHE A 11 -2.91 49.03 -8.68
N THR A 12 -4.23 49.17 -8.77
CA THR A 12 -4.89 50.42 -9.16
C THR A 12 -5.75 50.90 -8.01
N ILE A 13 -5.51 52.12 -7.54
CA ILE A 13 -6.25 52.74 -6.44
C ILE A 13 -6.87 54.09 -6.85
N PRO A 14 -7.94 54.53 -6.17
CA PRO A 14 -8.47 55.87 -6.37
C PRO A 14 -7.50 56.92 -5.81
N CYS A 15 -7.21 57.95 -6.62
CA CYS A 15 -6.40 59.11 -6.23
C CYS A 15 -7.35 60.29 -5.98
N ASN A 16 -7.35 60.83 -4.76
CA ASN A 16 -8.19 61.98 -4.36
C ASN A 16 -7.30 63.09 -3.76
N ARG A 17 -7.70 64.36 -3.93
CA ARG A 17 -6.96 65.53 -3.41
C ARG A 17 -6.91 65.58 -1.88
N GLU A 18 -7.87 64.93 -1.21
CA GLU A 18 -7.95 64.83 0.26
C GLU A 18 -7.20 63.59 0.81
N GLY A 19 -6.64 62.74 -0.06
CA GLY A 19 -6.10 61.44 0.29
C GLY A 19 -7.21 60.39 0.42
N ALA A 20 -7.04 59.23 -0.21
CA ALA A 20 -7.96 58.10 -0.09
C ALA A 20 -7.24 56.92 0.57
N THR A 21 -7.82 56.36 1.62
CA THR A 21 -7.27 55.16 2.26
C THR A 21 -7.65 53.93 1.44
N SER A 22 -6.64 53.12 1.10
CA SER A 22 -6.82 51.87 0.34
C SER A 22 -6.06 50.74 1.04
N THR A 23 -6.68 49.57 1.11
CA THR A 23 -6.05 48.36 1.68
C THR A 23 -5.52 47.49 0.55
N LEU A 24 -4.22 47.25 0.52
CA LEU A 24 -3.55 46.43 -0.49
C LEU A 24 -3.16 45.08 0.10
N LEU A 25 -3.45 43.99 -0.61
CA LEU A 25 -3.00 42.65 -0.27
C LEU A 25 -1.74 42.31 -1.07
N LEU A 26 -0.57 42.47 -0.44
CA LEU A 26 0.70 42.08 -1.02
C LEU A 26 1.06 40.65 -0.59
N ARG A 27 1.56 39.85 -1.54
CA ARG A 27 2.05 38.50 -1.27
C ARG A 27 3.57 38.47 -1.31
N PHE A 28 4.20 38.04 -0.23
CA PHE A 28 5.65 37.95 -0.10
C PHE A 28 6.09 36.50 0.00
N GLN A 29 7.29 36.21 -0.52
CA GLN A 29 7.92 34.90 -0.44
C GLN A 29 8.89 34.78 0.74
N ALA A 30 9.23 35.90 1.38
CA ALA A 30 10.14 35.98 2.51
C ALA A 30 9.44 36.59 3.73
N ALA A 31 9.85 36.16 4.93
CA ALA A 31 9.36 36.70 6.19
C ALA A 31 9.89 38.12 6.44
N ARG A 32 11.15 38.39 6.09
CA ARG A 32 11.73 39.72 6.17
C ARG A 32 11.51 40.44 4.84
N VAL A 33 10.70 41.48 4.86
CA VAL A 33 10.32 42.23 3.67
C VAL A 33 10.99 43.60 3.71
N ARG A 34 11.64 43.94 2.60
CA ARG A 34 12.15 45.27 2.30
C ARG A 34 11.97 45.52 0.81
N GLN A 35 10.99 46.34 0.44
CA GLN A 35 10.65 46.57 -0.96
C GLN A 35 10.26 48.02 -1.22
N THR A 36 10.85 48.62 -2.25
CA THR A 36 10.47 49.93 -2.74
C THR A 36 9.34 49.80 -3.76
N CYS A 37 8.30 50.61 -3.59
CA CYS A 37 7.16 50.69 -4.48
C CYS A 37 7.12 52.06 -5.15
N GLU A 38 6.77 52.06 -6.43
CA GLU A 38 6.56 53.27 -7.22
C GLU A 38 5.06 53.52 -7.38
N VAL A 39 4.67 54.77 -7.26
CA VAL A 39 3.30 55.24 -7.32
C VAL A 39 3.19 56.34 -8.35
N SER A 40 2.27 56.18 -9.30
CA SER A 40 2.04 57.13 -10.36
C SER A 40 0.58 57.60 -10.33
N CYS A 41 0.35 58.84 -9.89
CA CYS A 41 -0.93 59.53 -10.04
C CYS A 41 -0.78 60.62 -11.13
N GLY A 42 -1.29 60.35 -12.33
CA GLY A 42 -1.20 61.27 -13.46
C GLY A 42 0.25 61.48 -13.92
N ALA A 43 0.78 62.70 -13.71
CA ALA A 43 2.14 63.09 -14.12
C ALA A 43 3.16 63.09 -12.97
N THR A 44 2.72 62.81 -11.74
CA THR A 44 3.60 62.78 -10.56
C THR A 44 3.90 61.34 -10.18
N ASN A 45 5.20 60.98 -10.20
CA ASN A 45 5.70 59.71 -9.70
C ASN A 45 6.33 59.92 -8.32
N THR A 46 5.89 59.12 -7.36
CA THR A 46 6.47 59.10 -6.00
C THR A 46 6.86 57.67 -5.64
N THR A 47 7.83 57.53 -4.75
CA THR A 47 8.29 56.20 -4.29
C THR A 47 8.17 56.11 -2.79
N PHE A 48 7.75 54.95 -2.29
CA PHE A 48 7.71 54.65 -0.87
C PHE A 48 8.35 53.29 -0.58
N GLU A 49 8.87 53.11 0.63
CA GLU A 49 9.52 51.87 1.05
C GLU A 49 8.62 51.12 2.04
N ILE A 50 8.41 49.83 1.78
CA ILE A 50 7.71 48.90 2.66
C ILE A 50 8.77 48.05 3.37
N THR A 51 8.81 48.15 4.70
CA THR A 51 9.67 47.30 5.54
C THR A 51 8.87 46.63 6.63
N GLY A 52 9.09 45.34 6.86
CA GLY A 52 8.41 44.62 7.92
C GLY A 52 8.92 43.20 8.11
N ILE A 53 8.52 42.60 9.23
CA ILE A 53 8.72 41.18 9.51
C ILE A 53 7.34 40.52 9.57
N LEU A 54 7.08 39.64 8.62
CA LEU A 54 5.84 38.89 8.49
C LEU A 54 5.96 37.55 9.24
N GLN A 55 4.84 37.09 9.79
CA GLN A 55 4.76 35.75 10.37
C GLN A 55 4.72 34.71 9.24
N TRP A 56 5.69 33.80 9.24
CA TRP A 56 5.78 32.75 8.23
C TRP A 56 4.80 31.61 8.51
N THR A 57 3.97 31.28 7.52
CA THR A 57 3.17 30.05 7.53
C THR A 57 3.96 28.93 6.86
N ARG A 58 4.40 27.96 7.66
CA ARG A 58 5.24 26.85 7.18
C ARG A 58 4.47 25.97 6.21
N THR A 59 4.81 26.03 4.93
CA THR A 59 4.34 25.09 3.90
C THR A 59 5.52 24.28 3.40
N ILE A 60 5.32 22.99 3.09
CA ILE A 60 6.39 22.08 2.66
C ILE A 60 7.14 22.64 1.44
N HIS A 61 6.41 23.18 0.47
CA HIS A 61 7.00 23.81 -0.71
C HIS A 61 7.77 25.09 -0.36
N GLY A 62 7.22 25.94 0.52
CA GLY A 62 7.87 27.20 0.92
C GLY A 62 9.18 26.94 1.65
N SER A 63 9.23 25.94 2.53
CA SER A 63 10.45 25.51 3.21
C SER A 63 11.48 24.93 2.24
N ALA A 64 11.06 24.04 1.33
CA ALA A 64 11.96 23.46 0.33
C ALA A 64 12.67 24.54 -0.52
N MET A 65 11.95 25.58 -0.95
CA MET A 65 12.53 26.68 -1.72
C MET A 65 13.52 27.52 -0.91
N ARG A 66 13.29 27.73 0.39
CA ARG A 66 14.21 28.50 1.24
C ARG A 66 15.50 27.75 1.54
N ILE A 67 15.42 26.42 1.69
CA ILE A 67 16.60 25.54 1.78
C ILE A 67 17.42 25.62 0.48
N ILE A 68 16.76 25.55 -0.69
CA ILE A 68 17.43 25.67 -2.00
C ILE A 68 18.08 27.05 -2.17
N ASN A 69 17.44 28.11 -1.69
CA ASN A 69 17.94 29.48 -1.75
C ASN A 69 18.98 29.81 -0.65
N GLY A 70 19.26 28.89 0.27
CA GLY A 70 20.23 29.09 1.36
C GLY A 70 19.78 30.07 2.45
N GLU A 71 18.48 30.36 2.55
CA GLU A 71 17.93 31.30 3.53
C GLU A 71 17.71 30.68 4.93
N SER A 72 17.87 29.37 5.06
CA SER A 72 17.60 28.61 6.28
C SER A 72 18.26 27.23 6.28
N ASN A 73 18.51 26.70 7.48
CA ASN A 73 19.03 25.36 7.65
C ASN A 73 17.90 24.32 7.65
N VAL A 74 18.21 23.13 7.12
CA VAL A 74 17.31 21.97 7.03
C VAL A 74 16.67 21.64 8.39
N TYR A 75 17.39 21.80 9.50
CA TYR A 75 16.91 21.49 10.84
C TYR A 75 15.87 22.48 11.40
N ASP A 76 15.86 23.74 10.94
CA ASP A 76 14.92 24.75 11.43
C ASP A 76 13.55 24.68 10.73
N GLU A 77 13.47 23.98 9.59
CA GLU A 77 12.30 23.98 8.71
C GLU A 77 11.56 22.66 8.61
N ILE A 78 12.16 21.57 9.07
CA ILE A 78 11.50 20.27 9.13
C ILE A 78 10.57 20.24 10.35
N VAL A 79 9.30 20.51 10.12
CA VAL A 79 8.22 20.06 11.01
C VAL A 79 7.78 18.69 10.48
N LEU A 80 8.22 17.60 11.12
CA LEU A 80 7.68 16.27 10.79
C LEU A 80 6.17 16.31 11.08
N PRO A 81 5.31 16.11 10.06
CA PRO A 81 3.87 16.11 10.27
C PRO A 81 3.48 14.90 11.11
N ASP A 82 3.11 15.11 12.37
CA ASP A 82 2.44 14.21 13.34
C ASP A 82 2.93 12.75 13.47
N PHE A 83 3.98 12.32 12.78
CA PHE A 83 4.55 10.97 12.87
C PHE A 83 5.07 10.68 14.27
N LEU A 84 5.58 11.71 14.95
CA LEU A 84 6.04 11.60 16.32
C LEU A 84 4.87 11.28 17.27
N HIS A 85 3.71 11.89 17.04
CA HIS A 85 2.52 11.65 17.84
C HIS A 85 1.92 10.25 17.57
N ILE A 86 1.90 9.83 16.31
CA ILE A 86 1.45 8.48 15.92
C ILE A 86 2.39 7.40 16.49
N ALA A 87 3.71 7.63 16.43
CA ALA A 87 4.70 6.73 16.99
C ALA A 87 4.56 6.58 18.51
N ASP A 88 4.27 7.69 19.22
CA ASP A 88 4.08 7.68 20.66
C ASP A 88 2.84 6.88 21.07
N VAL A 89 1.73 7.01 20.31
CA VAL A 89 0.53 6.18 20.52
C VAL A 89 0.82 4.70 20.27
N MET A 90 1.58 4.36 19.23
CA MET A 90 1.95 2.96 18.95
C MET A 90 2.89 2.37 20.01
N LEU A 91 3.86 3.17 20.47
CA LEU A 91 4.79 2.77 21.52
C LEU A 91 4.11 2.68 22.89
N SER A 92 3.10 3.51 23.18
CA SER A 92 2.31 3.42 24.41
C SER A 92 1.65 2.05 24.59
N TRP A 93 1.23 1.42 23.49
CA TRP A 93 0.57 0.11 23.49
C TRP A 93 1.47 -1.06 23.10
N TYR A 94 2.81 -0.91 23.18
CA TYR A 94 3.75 -1.95 22.72
C TYR A 94 3.52 -3.33 23.35
N LYS A 95 3.06 -3.39 24.62
CA LYS A 95 2.79 -4.64 25.32
C LYS A 95 1.66 -5.45 24.68
N THR A 96 0.60 -4.79 24.21
CA THR A 96 -0.52 -5.48 23.56
C THR A 96 -0.13 -5.96 22.18
N ILE A 97 0.67 -5.18 21.44
CA ILE A 97 1.21 -5.56 20.13
C ILE A 97 2.08 -6.82 20.27
N ILE A 98 2.98 -6.87 21.24
CA ILE A 98 3.83 -8.04 21.50
C ILE A 98 2.97 -9.27 21.86
N LEU A 99 1.94 -9.09 22.70
CA LEU A 99 1.06 -10.18 23.10
C LEU A 99 0.28 -10.75 21.91
N VAL A 100 -0.26 -9.89 21.05
CA VAL A 100 -0.96 -10.30 19.82
C VAL A 100 0.00 -11.01 18.86
N ALA A 101 1.22 -10.49 18.69
CA ALA A 101 2.23 -11.12 17.84
C ALA A 101 2.61 -12.53 18.33
N LEU A 102 2.80 -12.70 19.64
CA LEU A 102 3.04 -14.01 20.26
C LEU A 102 1.87 -14.97 20.04
N GLY A 103 0.63 -14.50 20.24
CA GLY A 103 -0.57 -15.29 20.01
C GLY A 103 -0.69 -15.74 18.56
N PHE A 104 -0.37 -14.87 17.60
CA PHE A 104 -0.37 -15.20 16.18
C PHE A 104 0.66 -16.27 15.82
N ILE A 105 1.90 -16.15 16.33
CA ILE A 105 2.95 -17.16 16.14
C ILE A 105 2.50 -18.51 16.73
N LEU A 106 1.94 -18.51 17.93
CA LEU A 106 1.41 -19.73 18.56
C LEU A 106 0.30 -20.37 17.72
N ALA A 107 -0.64 -19.58 17.19
CA ALA A 107 -1.70 -20.08 16.34
C ALA A 107 -1.16 -20.74 15.06
N LEU A 108 -0.13 -20.15 14.44
CA LEU A 108 0.53 -20.75 13.28
C LEU A 108 1.22 -22.07 13.62
N VAL A 109 1.94 -22.13 14.75
CA VAL A 109 2.62 -23.36 15.20
C VAL A 109 1.61 -24.46 15.49
N ILE A 110 0.55 -24.16 16.23
CA ILE A 110 -0.52 -25.12 16.54
C ILE A 110 -1.19 -25.60 15.25
N GLY A 111 -1.54 -24.68 14.35
CA GLY A 111 -2.13 -25.01 13.05
C GLY A 111 -1.24 -25.93 12.23
N TYR A 112 0.07 -25.64 12.16
CA TYR A 112 1.04 -26.48 11.45
C TYR A 112 1.15 -27.90 12.05
N LEU A 113 1.24 -28.00 13.37
CA LEU A 113 1.30 -29.30 14.06
C LEU A 113 0.01 -30.12 13.85
N PHE A 114 -1.14 -29.46 13.84
CA PHE A 114 -2.43 -30.12 13.60
C PHE A 114 -2.57 -30.60 12.16
N LEU A 115 -2.16 -29.78 11.19
CA LEU A 115 -2.12 -30.18 9.77
C LEU A 115 -1.17 -31.35 9.53
N TRP A 116 0.00 -31.36 10.18
CA TRP A 116 0.96 -32.46 10.06
C TRP A 116 0.40 -33.76 10.64
N THR A 117 -0.12 -33.71 11.87
CA THR A 117 -0.61 -34.93 12.56
C THR A 117 -1.92 -35.46 12.00
N CYS A 118 -2.91 -34.61 11.74
CA CYS A 118 -4.19 -35.03 11.16
C CYS A 118 -4.09 -35.27 9.65
N GLY A 119 -3.32 -34.47 8.92
CA GLY A 119 -3.12 -34.63 7.48
C GLY A 119 -2.46 -35.96 7.13
N ILE A 120 -1.41 -36.37 7.85
CA ILE A 120 -0.76 -37.67 7.61
C ILE A 120 -1.72 -38.83 7.93
N LYS A 121 -2.53 -38.74 8.98
CA LYS A 121 -3.52 -39.77 9.33
C LYS A 121 -4.59 -39.91 8.24
N LEU A 122 -5.13 -38.79 7.75
CA LEU A 122 -6.10 -38.76 6.66
C LEU A 122 -5.51 -39.31 5.37
N LEU A 123 -4.30 -38.88 4.99
CA LEU A 123 -3.62 -39.34 3.78
C LEU A 123 -3.34 -40.85 3.84
N ARG A 124 -2.92 -41.36 5.00
CA ARG A 124 -2.69 -42.79 5.20
C ARG A 124 -3.99 -43.61 5.16
N GLY A 125 -5.09 -43.06 5.68
CA GLY A 125 -6.43 -43.65 5.57
C GLY A 125 -6.91 -43.72 4.12
N ALA A 126 -6.85 -42.60 3.40
CA ALA A 126 -7.22 -42.52 1.99
C ALA A 126 -6.36 -43.44 1.12
N GLY A 127 -5.05 -43.48 1.37
CA GLY A 127 -4.12 -44.38 0.68
C GLY A 127 -4.45 -45.86 0.90
N ARG A 128 -4.80 -46.27 2.13
CA ARG A 128 -5.25 -47.65 2.41
C ARG A 128 -6.52 -48.00 1.64
N ILE A 129 -7.50 -47.11 1.62
CA ILE A 129 -8.77 -47.34 0.91
C ILE A 129 -8.49 -47.46 -0.59
N PHE A 130 -7.73 -46.53 -1.16
CA PHE A 130 -7.37 -46.53 -2.57
C PHE A 130 -6.64 -47.83 -2.98
N PHE A 131 -5.61 -48.22 -2.21
CA PHE A 131 -4.86 -49.45 -2.48
C PHE A 131 -5.73 -50.71 -2.32
N GLY A 132 -6.65 -50.69 -1.35
CA GLY A 132 -7.64 -51.74 -1.14
C GLY A 132 -8.56 -51.92 -2.36
N VAL A 133 -9.12 -50.81 -2.87
CA VAL A 133 -9.98 -50.80 -4.08
C VAL A 133 -9.21 -51.26 -5.32
N LEU A 134 -7.97 -50.80 -5.49
CA LEU A 134 -7.13 -51.25 -6.60
C LEU A 134 -6.84 -52.75 -6.52
N CYS A 135 -6.53 -53.26 -5.32
CA CYS A 135 -6.28 -54.68 -5.11
C CYS A 135 -7.52 -55.55 -5.34
N THR A 136 -8.71 -55.11 -4.94
CA THR A 136 -9.96 -55.83 -5.23
C THR A 136 -10.24 -55.88 -6.73
N PHE A 137 -10.04 -54.77 -7.44
CA PHE A 137 -10.15 -54.74 -8.91
C PHE A 137 -9.21 -55.74 -9.59
N VAL A 138 -7.93 -55.75 -9.21
CA VAL A 138 -6.94 -56.69 -9.77
C VAL A 138 -7.29 -58.14 -9.43
N ARG A 139 -7.81 -58.41 -8.23
CA ARG A 139 -8.26 -59.76 -7.83
C ARG A 139 -9.44 -60.23 -8.68
N ILE A 140 -10.42 -59.38 -8.92
CA ILE A 140 -11.59 -59.69 -9.77
C ILE A 140 -11.13 -59.97 -11.19
N ALA A 141 -10.27 -59.12 -11.77
CA ALA A 141 -9.71 -59.32 -13.10
C ALA A 141 -8.93 -60.64 -13.24
N ARG A 142 -8.13 -61.02 -12.23
CA ARG A 142 -7.46 -62.33 -12.20
C ARG A 142 -8.43 -63.50 -12.12
N TRP A 143 -9.50 -63.36 -11.33
CA TRP A 143 -10.54 -64.39 -11.20
C TRP A 143 -11.30 -64.62 -12.51
N THR A 144 -11.67 -63.54 -13.20
CA THR A 144 -12.35 -63.62 -14.50
C THR A 144 -11.45 -64.24 -15.55
N LEU A 145 -10.17 -63.82 -15.64
CA LEU A 145 -9.19 -64.44 -16.53
C LEU A 145 -9.00 -65.93 -16.26
N LYS A 146 -8.89 -66.35 -14.98
CA LYS A 146 -8.80 -67.77 -14.62
C LYS A 146 -10.02 -68.56 -15.07
N LYS A 147 -11.24 -68.07 -14.80
CA LYS A 147 -12.47 -68.74 -15.24
C LYS A 147 -12.57 -68.86 -16.75
N VAL A 148 -12.22 -67.80 -17.49
CA VAL A 148 -12.18 -67.83 -18.96
C VAL A 148 -11.16 -68.86 -19.44
N SER A 149 -9.95 -68.88 -18.89
CA SER A 149 -8.93 -69.86 -19.28
C SER A 149 -9.36 -71.31 -19.03
N THR A 150 -10.04 -71.59 -17.91
CA THR A 150 -10.55 -72.94 -17.61
C THR A 150 -11.73 -73.32 -18.49
N LEU A 151 -12.61 -72.37 -18.84
CA LEU A 151 -13.69 -72.60 -19.80
C LEU A 151 -13.16 -72.85 -21.21
N VAL A 152 -12.16 -72.09 -21.65
CA VAL A 152 -11.48 -72.30 -22.95
C VAL A 152 -10.77 -73.65 -22.97
N PHE A 153 -10.06 -74.02 -21.90
CA PHE A 153 -9.40 -75.33 -21.78
C PHE A 153 -10.41 -76.49 -21.82
N ARG A 154 -11.53 -76.38 -21.08
CA ARG A 154 -12.63 -77.36 -21.13
C ARG A 154 -13.28 -77.45 -22.52
N ARG A 155 -13.43 -76.31 -23.21
CA ARG A 155 -14.00 -76.29 -24.57
C ARG A 155 -13.06 -76.90 -25.60
N CYS A 156 -11.75 -76.65 -25.50
CA CYS A 156 -10.74 -77.31 -26.33
C CYS A 156 -10.71 -78.83 -26.10
N SER A 157 -10.72 -79.26 -24.83
CA SER A 157 -10.74 -80.69 -24.49
C SER A 157 -12.02 -81.40 -24.97
N ARG A 158 -13.20 -80.74 -24.92
CA ARG A 158 -14.46 -81.31 -25.42
C ARG A 158 -14.49 -81.44 -26.95
N ASN A 159 -13.79 -80.57 -27.68
CA ASN A 159 -13.74 -80.63 -29.15
C ASN A 159 -12.81 -81.75 -29.68
N GLN A 160 -12.08 -82.43 -28.79
CA GLN A 160 -11.14 -83.50 -29.13
C GLN A 160 -11.76 -84.91 -29.13
N TYR A 161 -13.04 -85.05 -28.74
CA TYR A 161 -13.81 -86.29 -28.85
C TYR A 161 -14.86 -86.16 -29.97
N PRO A 162 -14.56 -86.57 -31.22
CA PRO A 162 -15.59 -86.63 -32.26
C PRO A 162 -16.62 -87.70 -31.90
N LYS A 163 -17.91 -87.34 -31.95
CA LYS A 163 -19.02 -88.30 -31.86
C LYS A 163 -18.85 -89.35 -32.96
N LYS A 164 -18.54 -90.60 -32.58
CA LYS A 164 -18.74 -91.75 -33.47
C LYS A 164 -20.26 -91.95 -33.59
N GLN A 165 -20.77 -91.77 -34.81
CA GLN A 165 -22.09 -92.24 -35.20
C GLN A 165 -22.04 -93.76 -35.37
N LEU A 166 -22.94 -94.45 -34.67
CA LEU A 166 -23.60 -95.68 -35.13
C LEU A 166 -24.88 -95.85 -34.30
#